data_AF-A0A349VXS4-F1
#
_entry.id   AF-A0A349VXS4-F1
#
_cell.length_a   1.000
_cell.length_b   1.000
_cell.length_c   1.000
_cell.angle_alpha   90.00
_cell.angle_beta   90.00
_cell.angle_gamma   90.00
#
_symmetry.space_group_name_H-M   'P 1'
#
loop_
_entity.id
_entity.type
_entity.pdbx_description
1 polymer ?
#
loop_
_entity_poly.entity_id
_entity_poly.type
_entity_poly.pdbx_seq_one_letter_code
_entity_poly.pdbx_strand_id
1 'polypeptide(L)'
;MSEYELSTQKRKTKSVYVSTVISIALVLLVTGMLGLLLVHAKNLSKYVKENIVLNVIVNDGTSEGDVLSLQKDLEKDPYVLRTEYISKELAAKNLKEDLGEDFVQ
;
A
#
# COMPACT_ATOMS: atom_id res chain seq x y z
N MET A 1 -40.71 -49.67 -4.86
CA MET A 1 -40.03 -48.91 -3.79
C MET A 1 -38.56 -48.61 -4.12
N SER A 2 -37.90 -49.32 -5.07
CA SER A 2 -36.48 -49.14 -5.38
C SER A 2 -36.14 -47.98 -6.34
N GLU A 3 -37.07 -47.55 -7.21
CA GLU A 3 -36.75 -46.54 -8.24
C GLU A 3 -36.66 -45.10 -7.70
N TYR A 4 -37.37 -44.76 -6.61
CA TYR A 4 -37.27 -43.43 -6.01
C TYR A 4 -35.95 -43.22 -5.24
N GLU A 5 -35.36 -44.28 -4.66
CA GLU A 5 -34.11 -44.21 -3.92
C GLU A 5 -32.91 -43.96 -4.84
N LEU A 6 -32.91 -44.58 -6.03
CA LEU A 6 -31.85 -44.40 -7.03
C LEU A 6 -31.79 -42.95 -7.55
N SER A 7 -32.94 -42.29 -7.73
CA SER A 7 -33.01 -40.92 -8.26
C SER A 7 -32.52 -39.86 -7.25
N THR A 8 -32.83 -40.05 -5.96
CA THR A 8 -32.38 -39.16 -4.88
C THR A 8 -30.89 -39.37 -4.56
N GLN A 9 -30.40 -40.61 -4.64
CA GLN A 9 -28.98 -40.94 -4.51
C GLN A 9 -28.15 -40.31 -5.64
N LYS A 10 -28.64 -40.32 -6.89
CA LYS A 10 -27.97 -39.68 -8.05
C LYS A 10 -27.89 -38.16 -7.96
N ARG A 11 -28.87 -37.50 -7.33
CA ARG A 11 -28.84 -36.05 -7.02
C ARG A 11 -27.88 -35.73 -5.87
N LYS A 12 -27.88 -36.54 -4.81
CA LYS A 12 -26.92 -36.40 -3.69
C LYS A 12 -25.48 -36.52 -4.16
N THR A 13 -25.15 -37.52 -4.98
CA THR A 13 -23.78 -37.69 -5.49
C THR A 13 -23.33 -36.51 -6.35
N LYS A 14 -24.18 -36.02 -7.27
CA LYS A 14 -23.86 -34.81 -8.08
C LYS A 14 -23.64 -33.56 -7.21
N SER A 15 -24.46 -33.36 -6.18
CA SER A 15 -24.28 -32.23 -5.24
C SER A 15 -22.94 -32.32 -4.49
N VAL A 16 -22.55 -33.54 -4.08
CA VAL A 16 -21.26 -33.78 -3.44
C VAL A 16 -20.11 -33.43 -4.39
N TYR A 17 -20.12 -33.93 -5.63
CA TYR A 17 -19.07 -33.61 -6.61
C TYR A 17 -18.95 -32.09 -6.89
N VAL A 18 -20.06 -31.38 -7.02
CA VAL A 18 -20.05 -29.92 -7.23
C VAL A 18 -19.42 -29.20 -6.02
N SER A 19 -19.82 -29.58 -4.79
CA SER A 19 -19.26 -28.99 -3.58
C SER A 19 -17.75 -29.28 -3.42
N THR A 20 -17.30 -30.47 -3.82
CA THR A 20 -15.88 -30.84 -3.81
C THR A 20 -15.08 -30.02 -4.82
N VAL A 21 -15.60 -29.84 -6.03
CA VAL A 21 -14.94 -29.02 -7.06
C VAL A 21 -14.82 -27.57 -6.61
N ILE A 22 -15.89 -27.00 -6.05
CA ILE A 22 -15.86 -25.62 -5.51
C ILE A 22 -14.82 -25.52 -4.38
N SER A 23 -14.77 -26.50 -3.49
CA SER A 23 -13.79 -26.51 -2.38
C SER A 23 -12.36 -26.53 -2.89
N ILE A 24 -12.04 -27.39 -3.87
CA ILE A 24 -10.71 -27.45 -4.49
C ILE A 24 -10.41 -26.14 -5.24
N ALA A 25 -11.38 -25.58 -5.97
CA ALA A 25 -11.20 -24.32 -6.69
C ALA A 25 -10.88 -23.16 -5.74
N LEU A 26 -11.52 -23.08 -4.57
CA LEU A 26 -11.23 -22.07 -3.56
C LEU A 26 -9.80 -22.22 -3.00
N VAL A 27 -9.36 -23.45 -2.73
CA VAL A 27 -7.99 -23.70 -2.27
C VAL A 27 -6.97 -23.30 -3.34
N LEU A 28 -7.21 -23.66 -4.61
CA LEU A 28 -6.35 -23.28 -5.72
C LEU A 28 -6.35 -21.77 -5.96
N LEU A 29 -7.49 -21.09 -5.79
CA LEU A 29 -7.60 -19.64 -5.90
C LEU A 29 -6.73 -18.94 -4.86
N VAL A 30 -6.85 -19.33 -3.58
CA VAL A 30 -6.04 -18.75 -2.49
C VAL A 30 -4.55 -19.03 -2.73
N THR A 31 -4.21 -20.25 -3.14
CA THR A 31 -2.82 -20.63 -3.43
C THR A 31 -2.24 -19.83 -4.60
N GLY A 32 -2.99 -19.67 -5.68
CA GLY A 32 -2.59 -18.87 -6.85
C GLY A 32 -2.45 -17.38 -6.52
N MET A 33 -3.38 -16.84 -5.72
CA MET A 33 -3.29 -15.47 -5.21
C MET A 33 -2.04 -15.28 -4.34
N LEU A 34 -1.71 -16.25 -3.48
CA LEU A 34 -0.49 -16.21 -2.69
C LEU A 34 0.76 -16.19 -3.58
N GLY A 35 0.79 -16.99 -4.65
CA GLY A 35 1.85 -16.98 -5.65
C GLY A 35 1.99 -15.61 -6.34
N LEU A 36 0.89 -14.99 -6.75
CA LEU A 36 0.88 -13.65 -7.33
C LEU A 36 1.40 -12.59 -6.34
N LEU A 37 0.97 -12.67 -5.07
CA LEU A 37 1.44 -11.77 -4.02
C LEU A 37 2.96 -11.91 -3.82
N LEU A 38 3.52 -13.11 -3.81
CA LEU A 38 4.97 -13.31 -3.70
C LEU A 38 5.76 -12.71 -4.88
N VAL A 39 5.25 -12.84 -6.11
CA VAL A 39 5.86 -12.21 -7.29
C VAL A 39 5.79 -10.68 -7.21
N HIS A 40 4.67 -10.13 -6.73
CA HIS A 40 4.46 -8.68 -6.62
C HIS A 40 5.00 -8.07 -5.31
N ALA A 41 5.39 -8.87 -4.32
CA ALA A 41 5.82 -8.40 -3.01
C ALA A 41 7.03 -7.45 -3.09
N LYS A 42 7.94 -7.69 -4.04
CA LYS A 42 9.09 -6.79 -4.29
C LYS A 42 8.66 -5.41 -4.77
N ASN A 43 7.66 -5.37 -5.65
CA ASN A 43 7.09 -4.12 -6.15
C ASN A 43 6.30 -3.39 -5.07
N LEU A 44 5.60 -4.14 -4.20
CA LEU A 44 4.90 -3.56 -3.05
C LEU A 44 5.88 -2.90 -2.07
N SER A 45 7.03 -3.54 -1.80
CA SER A 45 8.07 -2.95 -0.95
C SER A 45 8.62 -1.65 -1.54
N LYS A 46 8.86 -1.62 -2.85
CA LYS A 46 9.30 -0.41 -3.56
C LYS A 46 8.23 0.67 -3.50
N TYR A 47 6.97 0.33 -3.81
CA TYR A 47 5.84 1.25 -3.76
C TYR A 47 5.67 1.87 -2.38
N VAL A 48 5.68 1.07 -1.30
CA VAL A 48 5.55 1.61 0.06
C VAL A 48 6.70 2.56 0.38
N LYS A 49 7.95 2.19 0.04
CA LYS A 49 9.12 3.05 0.27
C LYS A 49 9.07 4.36 -0.50
N GLU A 50 8.57 4.35 -1.74
CA GLU A 50 8.42 5.56 -2.56
C GLU A 50 7.30 6.49 -2.08
N ASN A 51 6.34 6.00 -1.28
CA ASN A 51 5.25 6.81 -0.72
C ASN A 51 5.56 7.37 0.69
N ILE A 52 6.77 7.15 1.23
CA ILE A 52 7.17 7.71 2.52
C ILE A 52 7.68 9.15 2.30
N VAL A 53 6.98 10.12 2.88
CA VAL A 53 7.39 11.53 2.92
C VAL A 53 7.98 11.84 4.28
N LEU A 54 9.20 12.39 4.30
CA LEU A 54 9.90 12.82 5.52
C LEU A 54 10.04 14.35 5.49
N ASN A 55 9.49 15.02 6.50
CA ASN A 55 9.60 16.46 6.66
C ASN A 55 10.76 16.80 7.60
N VAL A 56 11.73 17.56 7.12
CA VAL A 56 12.87 18.05 7.91
C VAL A 56 12.64 19.52 8.22
N ILE A 57 12.42 19.83 9.50
CA ILE A 57 12.22 21.20 9.98
C ILE A 57 13.58 21.77 10.35
N VAL A 58 13.93 22.89 9.71
CA VAL A 58 15.21 23.58 9.91
C VAL A 58 15.00 24.82 10.78
N ASN A 59 15.98 25.16 11.60
CA ASN A 59 15.89 26.27 12.52
C ASN A 59 15.91 27.63 11.79
N ASP A 60 15.22 28.64 12.33
CA ASP A 60 14.93 29.92 11.66
C ASP A 60 16.17 30.74 11.29
N GLY A 61 17.29 30.55 11.98
CA GLY A 61 18.55 31.27 11.74
C GLY A 61 19.47 30.61 10.70
N THR A 62 19.05 29.53 10.06
CA THR A 62 19.88 28.79 9.10
C THR A 62 19.92 29.50 7.75
N SER A 63 21.11 29.66 7.18
CA SER A 63 21.27 30.24 5.84
C SER A 63 20.68 29.33 4.77
N GLU A 64 20.05 29.91 3.74
CA GLU A 64 19.53 29.15 2.59
C GLU A 64 20.65 28.33 1.91
N GLY A 65 21.90 28.81 1.95
CA GLY A 65 23.05 28.10 1.42
C GLY A 65 23.35 26.79 2.17
N ASP A 66 23.11 26.75 3.48
CA ASP A 66 23.33 25.54 4.30
C ASP A 66 22.21 24.53 4.06
N VAL A 67 20.96 25.01 3.91
CA VAL A 67 19.81 24.16 3.58
C VAL A 67 19.99 23.53 2.20
N LEU A 68 20.46 24.30 1.21
CA LEU A 68 20.72 23.79 -0.12
C LEU A 68 21.90 22.81 -0.15
N SER A 69 22.90 23.00 0.71
CA SER A 69 24.00 22.05 0.87
C SER A 69 23.51 20.73 1.45
N LEU A 70 22.69 20.78 2.49
CA LEU A 70 22.03 19.60 3.06
C LEU A 70 21.15 18.89 2.02
N GLN A 71 20.38 19.63 1.24
CA GLN A 71 19.57 19.08 0.14
C GLN A 71 20.43 18.29 -0.84
N LYS A 72 21.54 18.87 -1.30
CA LYS A 72 22.47 18.22 -2.24
C LYS A 72 23.13 16.98 -1.66
N ASP A 73 23.40 16.96 -0.36
CA ASP A 73 23.99 15.78 0.29
C ASP A 73 22.96 14.66 0.45
N LEU A 74 21.69 14.99 0.71
CA LEU A 74 20.59 14.02 0.71
C LEU A 74 20.29 13.48 -0.69
N GLU A 75 20.36 14.30 -1.74
CA GLU A 75 20.15 13.85 -3.13
C GLU A 75 21.21 12.87 -3.64
N LYS A 76 22.41 12.86 -3.05
CA LYS A 76 23.47 11.89 -3.39
C LYS A 76 23.23 10.52 -2.77
N ASP A 77 22.36 10.42 -1.77
CA ASP A 77 22.10 9.18 -1.07
C ASP A 77 21.16 8.28 -1.91
N PRO A 78 21.53 7.00 -2.16
CA PRO A 78 20.73 6.08 -2.97
C PRO A 78 19.38 5.69 -2.34
N TYR A 79 19.14 6.03 -1.07
CA TYR A 79 17.88 5.82 -0.38
C TYR A 79 16.90 7.00 -0.53
N VAL A 80 17.33 8.12 -1.10
CA VAL A 80 16.50 9.31 -1.31
C VAL A 80 16.00 9.36 -2.75
N LEU A 81 14.68 9.34 -2.93
CA LEU A 81 14.05 9.41 -4.26
C LEU A 81 14.03 10.84 -4.83
N ARG A 82 13.63 11.81 -3.99
CA ARG A 82 13.48 13.22 -4.34
C ARG A 82 13.58 14.07 -3.08
N THR A 83 14.15 15.25 -3.21
CA THR A 83 14.13 16.29 -2.17
C THR A 83 13.37 17.51 -2.69
N GLU A 84 12.69 18.22 -1.80
CA GLU A 84 11.96 19.44 -2.13
C GLU A 84 12.21 20.48 -1.05
N TYR A 85 12.71 21.66 -1.45
CA TYR A 85 12.89 22.79 -0.54
C TYR A 85 11.57 23.55 -0.42
N ILE A 86 11.10 23.69 0.82
CA ILE A 86 9.90 24.44 1.15
C ILE A 86 10.34 25.71 1.89
N SER A 87 10.03 26.87 1.34
CA SER A 87 10.32 28.16 1.98
C SER A 87 9.46 28.34 3.23
N LYS A 88 9.89 29.23 4.15
CA LYS A 88 9.13 29.51 5.38
C LYS A 88 7.69 29.97 5.11
N GLU A 89 7.50 30.78 4.07
CA GLU A 89 6.16 31.26 3.67
C GLU A 89 5.27 30.12 3.17
N LEU A 90 5.83 29.21 2.35
CA LEU A 90 5.12 28.05 1.83
C LEU A 90 4.83 27.04 2.95
N ALA A 91 5.76 26.84 3.88
CA ALA A 91 5.57 25.98 5.05
C ALA A 91 4.46 26.52 5.96
N ALA A 92 4.43 27.83 6.21
CA ALA A 92 3.37 28.47 6.98
C ALA A 92 1.99 28.34 6.30
N LYS A 93 1.95 28.45 4.97
CA LYS A 93 0.73 28.24 4.18
C LYS A 93 0.26 26.79 4.25
N ASN A 94 1.13 25.81 3.99
CA ASN A 94 0.82 24.39 4.06
C ASN A 94 0.35 23.99 5.46
N LEU A 95 1.02 24.48 6.50
CA LEU A 95 0.62 24.24 7.89
C LEU A 95 -0.77 24.83 8.18
N LYS A 96 -1.07 26.03 7.67
CA LYS A 96 -2.39 26.63 7.81
C LYS A 96 -3.48 25.84 7.07
N GLU A 97 -3.18 25.29 5.90
CA GLU A 97 -4.10 24.43 5.15
C GLU A 97 -4.31 23.07 5.85
N ASP A 98 -3.25 22.44 6.36
CA ASP A 98 -3.29 21.14 7.04
C ASP A 98 -3.99 21.20 8.41
N LEU A 99 -3.82 22.30 9.13
CA LEU A 99 -4.46 22.52 10.44
C LEU A 99 -5.94 22.90 10.32
N GLY A 100 -6.40 23.32 9.14
CA GLY A 100 -7.74 23.90 8.95
C GLY A 100 -7.90 25.25 9.65
N GLU A 101 -8.92 26.01 9.26
CA GLU A 101 -9.27 27.33 9.87
C GLU A 101 -9.64 27.28 11.37
N ASP A 102 -9.41 26.17 12.08
CA ASP A 102 -9.80 25.92 13.48
C ASP A 102 -8.66 26.12 14.51
N PHE A 103 -7.54 26.74 14.13
CA PHE A 103 -6.45 27.10 15.06
C PHE A 103 -6.46 28.56 15.53
N VAL A 104 -7.63 29.22 15.47
CA VAL A 104 -7.83 30.56 16.03
C VAL A 104 -8.78 30.48 17.22
N GLN A 105 -8.21 30.29 18.41
CA GLN A 105 -8.72 30.90 19.64
C GLN A 105 -7.56 31.42 20.48
#